data_AF-A0A6H9LNV8-F1
#
_entry.id   AF-A0A6H9LNV8-F1
#
_cell.length_a   1.000
_cell.length_b   1.000
_cell.length_c   1.000
_cell.angle_alpha   90.00
_cell.angle_beta   90.00
_cell.angle_gamma   90.00
#
_symmetry.space_group_name_H-M   'P 1'
#
loop_
_entity.id
_entity.type
_entity.pdbx_description
1 polymer ?
#
loop_
_entity_poly.entity_id
_entity_poly.type
_entity_poly.pdbx_seq_one_letter_code
_entity_poly.pdbx_strand_id
1 'polypeptide(L)'
;GSPEEYRKQLLFLELGMEYDRDEVIRKLIDIHYNRNDIAFVRGNFRVRGDTIELIPSYHENAFRIQFFGDEIEKITEINPLTGEIIKERSKIAVYPAKHFITSKPQLERAIGAIKSELKETVENFVKEDKLLEAQRIESRTKYDLEMLKEIGYCSGVENYSRHLTDRKPGERPFTLIDFFPDDFLTIMDESHQSIPQVRGMFAGDRSRKETLVAHGFRLPSALDNRPLFFEEFESLQNQTIYISATPADYELEKTEGEIVEQVIRPTGLLDPKITVKPLSTQVDDLLEQVKIRAAKGERVLVTTLTKRMSEDLTDYFNKAGVRVRYLHSEIKSIERTEIIRDLRLAAFDVLIGVNLLREGLDLPEVSLVAILDADKEGFLRSERSLIQTVGRAARNKNGEVILYADKITKSMKLTIDETERRRAKQMAYNKKHNIDPETIFKTRDEIMRTTKFADAKTVEEEKFEKPSNFEMMSKEDQVVFMMKAMKTAAENLDFETAMLIRDEINELKQNLKKIKNKTS
;
A
#
# COMPACT_ATOMS: atom_id res chain seq x y z
N GLY A 1 -19.29 -9.74 -2.38
CA GLY A 1 -20.69 -10.14 -2.57
C GLY A 1 -21.26 -9.40 -3.76
N SER A 2 -22.51 -9.66 -4.12
CA SER A 2 -23.21 -8.86 -5.14
C SER A 2 -23.46 -7.43 -4.62
N PRO A 3 -23.28 -6.38 -5.43
CA PRO A 3 -23.65 -5.01 -5.05
C PRO A 3 -25.12 -4.88 -4.67
N GLU A 4 -26.00 -5.61 -5.35
CA GLU A 4 -27.44 -5.59 -5.10
C GLU A 4 -27.76 -6.13 -3.70
N GLU A 5 -27.18 -7.26 -3.33
CA GLU A 5 -27.35 -7.85 -1.99
C GLU A 5 -26.73 -6.96 -0.90
N TYR A 6 -25.59 -6.34 -1.18
CA TYR A 6 -24.98 -5.38 -0.26
C TYR A 6 -25.89 -4.17 0.01
N ARG A 7 -26.56 -3.66 -1.03
CA ARG A 7 -27.53 -2.55 -0.90
C ARG A 7 -28.81 -2.98 -0.15
N LYS A 8 -29.35 -4.18 -0.42
CA LYS A 8 -30.56 -4.70 0.23
C LYS A 8 -30.40 -4.88 1.75
N GLN A 9 -29.18 -5.12 2.21
CA GLN A 9 -28.87 -5.36 3.62
C GLN A 9 -28.47 -4.09 4.38
N LEU A 10 -28.73 -2.92 3.81
CA LEU A 10 -28.53 -1.66 4.51
C LEU A 10 -29.54 -1.53 5.65
N LEU A 11 -29.05 -1.24 6.86
CA LEU A 11 -29.89 -0.87 8.00
C LEU A 11 -30.05 0.65 8.02
N PHE A 12 -31.25 1.11 7.68
CA PHE A 12 -31.61 2.52 7.74
C PHE A 12 -32.28 2.83 9.08
N LEU A 13 -31.84 3.90 9.75
CA LEU A 13 -32.39 4.37 11.02
C LEU A 13 -32.65 5.87 10.91
N GLU A 14 -33.84 6.31 11.31
CA GLU A 14 -34.29 7.70 11.23
C GLU A 14 -34.94 8.12 12.55
N LEU A 15 -34.75 9.38 12.91
CA LEU A 15 -35.35 10.01 14.09
C LEU A 15 -36.89 9.92 14.03
N GLY A 16 -37.53 9.50 15.12
CA GLY A 16 -38.98 9.31 15.19
C GLY A 16 -39.50 8.04 14.51
N MET A 17 -38.60 7.18 14.01
CA MET A 17 -38.99 5.88 13.49
C MET A 17 -39.40 4.95 14.65
N GLU A 18 -40.59 4.36 14.54
CA GLU A 18 -41.04 3.29 15.44
C GLU A 18 -40.29 2.01 15.05
N TYR A 19 -39.28 1.68 15.86
CA TYR A 19 -38.37 0.57 15.67
C TYR A 19 -38.00 -0.06 17.03
N ASP A 20 -38.45 -1.30 17.28
CA ASP A 20 -38.00 -2.11 18.42
C ASP A 20 -36.45 -2.24 18.45
N ARG A 21 -35.89 -1.93 19.62
CA ARG A 21 -34.45 -1.97 19.87
C ARG A 21 -33.87 -3.37 19.63
N ASP A 22 -34.57 -4.41 20.06
CA ASP A 22 -34.07 -5.78 19.95
C ASP A 22 -34.09 -6.25 18.47
N GLU A 23 -35.02 -5.76 17.65
CA GLU A 23 -34.99 -5.94 16.21
C GLU A 23 -33.78 -5.24 15.55
N VAL A 24 -33.46 -3.99 15.96
CA VAL A 24 -32.24 -3.30 15.49
C VAL A 24 -30.99 -4.12 15.82
N ILE A 25 -30.90 -4.67 17.02
CA ILE A 25 -29.80 -5.55 17.44
C ILE A 25 -29.70 -6.78 16.54
N ARG A 26 -30.82 -7.45 16.25
CA ARG A 26 -30.83 -8.62 15.34
C ARG A 26 -30.35 -8.24 13.95
N LYS A 27 -30.82 -7.11 13.39
CA LYS A 27 -30.38 -6.64 12.07
C LYS A 27 -28.89 -6.30 12.04
N LEU A 28 -28.34 -5.69 13.09
CA LEU A 28 -26.90 -5.43 13.20
C LEU A 28 -26.09 -6.74 13.17
N ILE A 29 -26.56 -7.78 13.86
CA ILE A 29 -25.93 -9.11 13.86
C ILE A 29 -26.02 -9.75 12.46
N ASP A 30 -27.18 -9.66 11.80
CA ASP A 30 -27.40 -10.21 10.45
C ASP A 30 -26.46 -9.57 9.41
N ILE A 31 -26.10 -8.30 9.61
CA ILE A 31 -25.14 -7.58 8.75
C ILE A 31 -23.69 -7.64 9.30
N HIS A 32 -23.41 -8.64 10.14
CA HIS A 32 -22.11 -9.03 10.69
C HIS A 32 -21.43 -8.09 11.68
N TYR A 33 -22.18 -7.25 12.40
CA TYR A 33 -21.63 -6.58 13.57
C TYR A 33 -21.65 -7.50 14.79
N ASN A 34 -20.63 -7.38 15.64
CA ASN A 34 -20.57 -8.15 16.89
C ASN A 34 -21.00 -7.29 18.07
N ARG A 35 -21.82 -7.86 18.96
CA ARG A 35 -22.08 -7.25 20.26
C ARG A 35 -20.85 -7.40 21.15
N ASN A 36 -20.27 -6.28 21.58
CA ASN A 36 -19.15 -6.27 22.49
C ASN A 36 -19.25 -5.08 23.44
N ASP A 37 -19.76 -5.34 24.65
CA ASP A 37 -19.98 -4.30 25.66
C ASP A 37 -18.69 -3.86 26.37
N ILE A 38 -17.60 -4.64 26.23
CA ILE A 38 -16.30 -4.40 26.86
C ILE A 38 -15.36 -3.63 25.92
N ALA A 39 -15.07 -4.20 24.75
CA ALA A 39 -14.15 -3.64 23.77
C ALA A 39 -14.93 -2.97 22.63
N PHE A 40 -15.01 -1.64 22.71
CA PHE A 40 -15.73 -0.82 21.74
C PHE A 40 -14.80 -0.43 20.57
N VAL A 41 -14.72 -1.30 19.57
CA VAL A 41 -13.88 -1.15 18.37
C VAL A 41 -14.73 -1.23 17.09
N ARG A 42 -14.15 -0.85 15.93
CA ARG A 42 -14.83 -0.87 14.62
C ARG A 42 -15.44 -2.24 14.31
N GLY A 43 -16.64 -2.24 13.75
CA GLY A 43 -17.39 -3.46 13.44
C GLY A 43 -18.14 -4.06 14.63
N ASN A 44 -18.15 -3.38 15.78
CA ASN A 44 -18.89 -3.80 16.97
C ASN A 44 -19.93 -2.76 17.38
N PHE A 45 -20.91 -3.23 18.15
CA PHE A 45 -21.85 -2.39 18.87
C PHE A 45 -21.95 -2.81 20.34
N ARG A 46 -22.40 -1.91 21.19
CA ARG A 46 -22.70 -2.15 22.59
C ARG A 46 -24.06 -1.59 22.96
N VAL A 47 -24.65 -2.16 24.00
CA VAL A 47 -26.00 -1.79 24.46
C VAL A 47 -25.94 -1.34 25.91
N ARG A 48 -26.47 -0.15 26.20
CA ARG A 48 -26.55 0.42 27.55
C ARG A 48 -27.96 0.94 27.80
N GLY A 49 -28.79 0.12 28.44
CA GLY A 49 -30.22 0.44 28.62
C GLY A 49 -30.90 0.66 27.27
N ASP A 50 -31.45 1.84 27.07
CA ASP A 50 -32.17 2.22 25.84
C ASP A 50 -31.25 2.88 24.80
N THR A 51 -29.94 2.69 24.93
CA THR A 51 -28.95 3.25 24.00
C THR A 51 -28.16 2.14 23.32
N ILE A 52 -28.12 2.16 21.99
CA ILE A 52 -27.19 1.39 21.18
C ILE A 52 -26.06 2.31 20.73
N GLU A 53 -24.82 1.92 21.00
CA GLU A 53 -23.66 2.58 20.40
C GLU A 53 -23.00 1.62 19.42
N LEU A 54 -22.72 2.09 18.21
CA LEU A 54 -22.22 1.31 17.09
C LEU A 54 -21.00 2.02 16.50
N ILE A 55 -19.91 1.30 16.27
CA ILE A 55 -18.81 1.80 15.44
C ILE A 55 -18.88 1.11 14.07
N PRO A 56 -19.31 1.81 13.00
CA PRO A 56 -19.32 1.24 11.66
C PRO A 56 -17.93 0.76 11.24
N SER A 57 -17.86 -0.28 10.40
CA SER A 57 -16.57 -0.81 9.92
C SER A 57 -15.78 0.19 9.07
N TYR A 58 -16.49 1.13 8.43
CA TYR A 58 -15.98 2.13 7.49
C TYR A 58 -15.84 3.54 8.10
N HIS A 59 -16.11 3.71 9.40
CA HIS A 59 -16.15 5.01 10.03
C HIS A 59 -15.28 5.05 11.29
N GLU A 60 -14.72 6.22 11.61
CA GLU A 60 -13.89 6.39 12.81
C GLU A 60 -14.72 6.75 14.04
N ASN A 61 -15.73 7.60 13.85
CA ASN A 61 -16.68 7.98 14.90
C ASN A 61 -17.75 6.90 15.09
N ALA A 62 -18.31 6.83 16.29
CA ALA A 62 -19.41 5.95 16.62
C ALA A 62 -20.76 6.65 16.43
N PHE A 63 -21.81 5.89 16.13
CA PHE A 63 -23.19 6.33 16.23
C PHE A 63 -23.78 5.89 17.56
N ARG A 64 -24.40 6.82 18.29
CA ARG A 64 -25.21 6.58 19.49
C ARG A 64 -26.67 6.79 19.13
N ILE A 65 -27.45 5.72 19.19
CA ILE A 65 -28.88 5.67 18.90
C ILE A 65 -29.60 5.47 20.22
N GLN A 66 -30.42 6.44 20.60
CA GLN A 66 -31.20 6.42 21.85
C GLN A 66 -32.66 6.16 21.51
N PHE A 67 -33.26 5.26 22.28
CA PHE A 67 -34.64 4.81 22.14
C PHE A 67 -35.47 5.30 23.32
N PHE A 68 -36.74 5.57 23.07
CA PHE A 68 -37.76 5.77 24.09
C PHE A 68 -38.92 4.79 23.82
N GLY A 69 -38.94 3.69 24.58
CA GLY A 69 -39.75 2.53 24.20
C GLY A 69 -39.27 1.97 22.85
N ASP A 70 -40.19 1.90 21.88
CA ASP A 70 -39.92 1.42 20.53
C ASP A 70 -39.74 2.58 19.53
N GLU A 71 -39.41 3.79 19.97
CA GLU A 71 -39.18 4.94 19.09
C GLU A 71 -37.72 5.42 19.16
N ILE A 72 -37.11 5.73 18.02
CA ILE A 72 -35.78 6.34 17.97
C ILE A 72 -35.87 7.83 18.33
N GLU A 73 -35.57 8.17 19.57
CA GLU A 73 -35.65 9.53 20.11
C GLU A 73 -34.47 10.41 19.68
N LYS A 74 -33.26 9.82 19.54
CA LYS A 74 -32.06 10.60 19.23
C LYS A 74 -30.98 9.79 18.53
N ILE A 75 -30.37 10.36 17.49
CA ILE A 75 -29.18 9.79 16.84
C ILE A 75 -28.05 10.83 16.90
N THR A 76 -26.91 10.44 17.48
CA THR A 76 -25.72 11.28 17.60
C THR A 76 -24.49 10.57 17.08
N GLU A 77 -23.58 11.34 16.49
CA GLU A 77 -22.25 10.90 16.16
C GLU A 77 -21.31 11.33 17.29
N ILE A 78 -20.55 10.39 17.83
CA ILE A 78 -19.71 10.56 19.01
C ILE A 78 -18.28 10.10 18.77
N ASN A 79 -17.34 10.68 19.49
CA ASN A 79 -15.99 10.13 19.59
C ASN A 79 -16.05 8.79 20.37
N PRO A 80 -15.55 7.68 19.82
CA PRO A 80 -15.66 6.36 20.47
C PRO A 80 -14.86 6.23 21.78
N LEU A 81 -13.81 7.06 21.95
CA LEU A 81 -12.94 7.05 23.12
C LEU A 81 -13.45 8.00 24.22
N THR A 82 -13.73 9.26 23.88
CA THR A 82 -14.13 10.28 24.86
C THR A 82 -15.64 10.31 25.13
N GLY A 83 -16.44 9.79 24.20
CA GLY A 83 -17.90 9.86 24.25
C GLY A 83 -18.48 11.25 23.95
N GLU A 84 -17.63 12.21 23.57
CA GLU A 84 -18.03 13.56 23.20
C GLU A 84 -18.92 13.54 21.95
N ILE A 85 -20.00 14.33 21.98
CA ILE A 85 -20.92 14.46 20.86
C ILE A 85 -20.28 15.39 19.82
N ILE A 86 -20.07 14.85 18.62
CA ILE A 86 -19.52 15.58 17.49
C ILE A 86 -20.66 16.28 16.74
N LYS A 87 -21.74 15.55 16.45
CA LYS A 87 -22.87 16.07 15.66
C LYS A 87 -24.14 15.27 15.89
N GLU A 88 -25.29 15.93 15.84
CA GLU A 88 -26.60 15.26 15.80
C GLU A 88 -26.98 14.87 14.36
N ARG A 89 -27.64 13.73 14.20
CA ARG A 89 -28.06 13.19 12.91
C ARG A 89 -29.57 12.95 12.92
N SER A 90 -30.26 13.33 11.86
CA SER A 90 -31.68 12.99 11.68
C SER A 90 -31.87 11.57 11.15
N LYS A 91 -30.90 11.06 10.40
CA LYS A 91 -30.91 9.69 9.84
C LYS A 91 -29.50 9.17 9.63
N ILE A 92 -29.35 7.85 9.68
CA ILE A 92 -28.11 7.14 9.38
C ILE A 92 -28.39 5.90 8.53
N ALA A 93 -27.40 5.53 7.73
CA ALA A 93 -27.39 4.30 6.94
C ALA A 93 -26.21 3.46 7.41
N VAL A 94 -26.49 2.30 8.00
CA VAL A 94 -25.48 1.37 8.49
C VAL A 94 -25.29 0.31 7.42
N TYR A 95 -24.13 0.34 6.76
CA TYR A 95 -23.74 -0.69 5.82
C TYR A 95 -23.20 -1.92 6.57
N PRO A 96 -23.31 -3.10 5.96
CA PRO A 96 -22.78 -4.33 6.55
C PRO A 96 -21.28 -4.25 6.88
N ALA A 97 -20.90 -4.92 7.96
CA ALA A 97 -19.52 -4.93 8.44
C ALA A 97 -18.55 -5.69 7.51
N LYS A 98 -19.07 -6.56 6.62
CA LYS A 98 -18.31 -7.37 5.66
C LYS A 98 -18.89 -7.22 4.25
N HIS A 99 -18.05 -7.36 3.22
CA HIS A 99 -18.46 -7.29 1.81
C HIS A 99 -19.00 -8.62 1.24
N PHE A 100 -18.69 -9.75 1.89
CA PHE A 100 -19.23 -11.06 1.53
C PHE A 100 -20.37 -11.37 2.49
N ILE A 101 -21.58 -11.06 2.04
CA ILE A 101 -22.78 -11.36 2.78
C ILE A 101 -23.69 -12.14 1.85
N THR A 102 -24.32 -13.14 2.43
CA THR A 102 -25.17 -14.09 1.73
C THR A 102 -26.37 -14.31 2.62
N SER A 103 -27.58 -14.22 2.06
CA SER A 103 -28.79 -14.52 2.83
C SER A 103 -28.82 -16.00 3.24
N LYS A 104 -29.48 -16.34 4.36
CA LYS A 104 -29.60 -17.75 4.80
C LYS A 104 -30.09 -18.70 3.69
N PRO A 105 -31.13 -18.36 2.90
CA PRO A 105 -31.58 -19.24 1.81
C PRO A 105 -30.56 -19.41 0.68
N GLN A 106 -29.78 -18.36 0.35
CA GLN A 106 -28.70 -18.48 -0.64
C GLN A 106 -27.55 -19.34 -0.10
N LEU A 107 -27.21 -19.19 1.17
CA LEU A 107 -26.16 -19.96 1.82
C LEU A 107 -26.49 -21.45 1.83
N GLU A 108 -27.73 -21.84 2.13
CA GLU A 108 -28.18 -23.23 2.09
C GLU A 108 -28.05 -23.84 0.68
N ARG A 109 -28.45 -23.09 -0.36
CA ARG A 109 -28.26 -23.52 -1.76
C ARG A 109 -26.77 -23.67 -2.11
N ALA A 110 -25.95 -22.70 -1.72
CA ALA A 110 -24.51 -22.72 -1.95
C ALA A 110 -23.85 -23.93 -1.26
N ILE A 111 -24.21 -24.23 -0.01
CA ILE A 111 -23.73 -25.42 0.72
C ILE A 111 -24.07 -26.70 -0.06
N GLY A 112 -25.28 -26.80 -0.60
CA GLY A 112 -25.68 -27.92 -1.46
C GLY A 112 -24.82 -28.04 -2.72
N ALA A 113 -24.61 -26.93 -3.44
CA ALA A 113 -23.79 -26.90 -4.65
C ALA A 113 -22.31 -27.24 -4.39
N ILE A 114 -21.74 -26.73 -3.29
CA ILE A 114 -20.36 -27.04 -2.87
C ILE A 114 -20.22 -28.52 -2.53
N LYS A 115 -21.20 -29.13 -1.84
CA LYS A 115 -21.19 -30.58 -1.55
C LYS A 115 -21.21 -31.42 -2.82
N SER A 116 -22.01 -31.04 -3.80
CA SER A 116 -22.08 -31.73 -5.09
C SER A 116 -20.75 -31.65 -5.84
N GLU A 117 -20.16 -30.45 -5.94
CA GLU A 117 -18.85 -30.26 -6.58
C GLU A 117 -17.73 -31.01 -5.84
N LEU A 118 -17.78 -31.02 -4.50
CA LEU A 118 -16.82 -31.78 -3.70
C LEU A 118 -16.86 -33.26 -4.02
N LYS A 119 -18.07 -33.84 -4.11
CA LYS A 119 -18.25 -35.25 -4.44
C LYS A 119 -17.62 -35.59 -5.80
N GLU A 120 -17.94 -34.79 -6.83
CA GLU A 120 -17.37 -34.95 -8.17
C GLU A 120 -15.84 -34.81 -8.17
N THR A 121 -15.32 -33.81 -7.46
CA THR A 121 -13.87 -33.54 -7.37
C THR A 121 -13.13 -34.71 -6.72
N VAL A 122 -13.67 -35.26 -5.62
CA VAL A 122 -13.09 -36.42 -4.93
C VAL A 122 -13.12 -37.66 -5.83
N GLU A 123 -14.24 -37.92 -6.51
CA GLU A 123 -14.35 -39.04 -7.46
C GLU A 123 -13.33 -38.94 -8.60
N ASN A 124 -13.08 -37.72 -9.12
CA ASN A 124 -12.07 -37.50 -10.16
C ASN A 124 -10.65 -37.73 -9.65
N PHE A 125 -10.30 -37.23 -8.46
CA PHE A 125 -8.98 -37.52 -7.88
C PHE A 125 -8.76 -39.01 -7.61
N VAL A 126 -9.77 -39.73 -7.14
CA VAL A 126 -9.68 -41.19 -6.92
C VAL A 126 -9.51 -41.93 -8.24
N LYS A 127 -10.21 -41.53 -9.31
CA LYS A 127 -10.03 -42.10 -10.66
C LYS A 127 -8.63 -41.85 -11.22
N GLU A 128 -8.00 -40.74 -10.86
CA GLU A 128 -6.64 -40.38 -11.26
C GLU A 128 -5.54 -40.95 -10.32
N ASP A 129 -5.90 -41.81 -9.36
CA ASP A 129 -5.00 -42.37 -8.33
C ASP A 129 -4.31 -41.31 -7.43
N LYS A 130 -4.92 -40.12 -7.32
CA LYS A 130 -4.49 -39.00 -6.48
C LYS A 130 -5.17 -39.05 -5.12
N LEU A 131 -4.94 -40.13 -4.38
CA LEU A 131 -5.64 -40.40 -3.11
C LEU A 131 -5.35 -39.36 -2.01
N LEU A 132 -4.13 -38.81 -1.99
CA LEU A 132 -3.73 -37.79 -1.02
C LEU A 132 -4.49 -36.47 -1.27
N GLU A 133 -4.58 -36.05 -2.53
CA GLU A 133 -5.33 -34.87 -2.95
C GLU A 133 -6.82 -35.03 -2.65
N ALA A 134 -7.39 -36.22 -2.94
CA ALA A 134 -8.78 -36.55 -2.62
C ALA A 134 -9.09 -36.40 -1.11
N GLN A 135 -8.27 -37.01 -0.26
CA GLN A 135 -8.43 -36.91 1.19
C GLN A 135 -8.27 -35.47 1.69
N ARG A 136 -7.31 -34.73 1.12
CA ARG A 136 -7.03 -33.34 1.48
C ARG A 136 -8.20 -32.42 1.16
N ILE A 137 -8.74 -32.49 -0.05
CA ILE A 137 -9.85 -31.63 -0.47
C ILE A 137 -11.12 -31.96 0.30
N GLU A 138 -11.37 -33.25 0.55
CA GLU A 138 -12.53 -33.71 1.31
C GLU A 138 -12.50 -33.19 2.75
N SER A 139 -11.39 -33.41 3.46
CA SER A 139 -11.24 -32.99 4.86
C SER A 139 -11.41 -31.47 5.01
N ARG A 140 -10.74 -30.70 4.14
CA ARG A 140 -10.77 -29.24 4.18
C ARG A 140 -12.16 -28.69 3.87
N THR A 141 -12.79 -29.18 2.81
CA THR A 141 -14.09 -28.66 2.37
C THR A 141 -15.20 -29.04 3.35
N LYS A 142 -15.15 -30.22 3.97
CA LYS A 142 -16.12 -30.60 5.02
C LYS A 142 -16.03 -29.67 6.23
N TYR A 143 -14.82 -29.35 6.70
CA TYR A 143 -14.63 -28.37 7.77
C TYR A 143 -15.17 -26.99 7.39
N ASP A 144 -14.86 -26.50 6.17
CA ASP A 144 -15.36 -25.21 5.70
C ASP A 144 -16.90 -25.21 5.60
N LEU A 145 -17.52 -26.32 5.18
CA LEU A 145 -18.99 -26.48 5.14
C LEU A 145 -19.64 -26.51 6.52
N GLU A 146 -19.01 -27.11 7.53
CA GLU A 146 -19.48 -27.07 8.92
C GLU A 146 -19.45 -25.63 9.45
N MET A 147 -18.35 -24.92 9.23
CA MET A 147 -18.21 -23.51 9.62
C MET A 147 -19.24 -22.62 8.93
N LEU A 148 -19.47 -22.81 7.62
CA LEU A 148 -20.51 -22.09 6.89
C LEU A 148 -21.90 -22.39 7.43
N LYS A 149 -22.19 -23.63 7.84
CA LYS A 149 -23.51 -24.00 8.37
C LYS A 149 -23.77 -23.41 9.76
N GLU A 150 -22.79 -23.46 10.65
CA GLU A 150 -22.96 -23.04 12.05
C GLU A 150 -22.82 -21.52 12.23
N ILE A 151 -21.86 -20.90 11.54
CA ILE A 151 -21.47 -19.48 11.75
C ILE A 151 -21.85 -18.60 10.56
N GLY A 152 -22.18 -19.19 9.41
CA GLY A 152 -22.41 -18.43 8.17
C GLY A 152 -21.13 -17.90 7.52
N TYR A 153 -19.96 -18.32 8.02
CA TYR A 153 -18.66 -17.84 7.58
C TYR A 153 -17.56 -18.87 7.84
N CYS A 154 -16.57 -18.95 6.95
CA CYS A 154 -15.35 -19.73 7.14
C CYS A 154 -14.11 -18.92 6.72
N SER A 155 -12.93 -19.35 7.16
CA SER A 155 -11.68 -18.73 6.72
C SER A 155 -11.42 -19.08 5.25
N GLY A 156 -11.23 -18.07 4.40
CA GLY A 156 -11.11 -18.28 2.97
C GLY A 156 -12.46 -18.45 2.25
N VAL A 157 -13.55 -17.92 2.81
CA VAL A 157 -14.90 -17.97 2.23
C VAL A 157 -14.96 -17.47 0.79
N GLU A 158 -14.05 -16.57 0.40
CA GLU A 158 -13.97 -16.04 -0.96
C GLU A 158 -13.74 -17.13 -2.02
N ASN A 159 -13.11 -18.25 -1.66
CA ASN A 159 -12.90 -19.38 -2.57
C ASN A 159 -14.21 -20.08 -2.97
N TYR A 160 -15.30 -19.82 -2.24
CA TYR A 160 -16.65 -20.28 -2.55
C TYR A 160 -17.52 -19.18 -3.16
N SER A 161 -16.94 -18.02 -3.49
CA SER A 161 -17.69 -16.82 -3.91
C SER A 161 -18.67 -17.08 -5.04
N ARG A 162 -18.30 -17.86 -6.07
CA ARG A 162 -19.21 -18.23 -7.17
C ARG A 162 -20.49 -18.87 -6.65
N HIS A 163 -20.35 -19.92 -5.83
CA HIS A 163 -21.48 -20.65 -5.24
C HIS A 163 -22.32 -19.74 -4.34
N LEU A 164 -21.68 -18.91 -3.53
CA LEU A 164 -22.36 -17.97 -2.62
C LEU A 164 -23.16 -16.89 -3.37
N THR A 165 -22.71 -16.53 -4.57
CA THR A 165 -23.40 -15.56 -5.44
C THR A 165 -24.33 -16.20 -6.47
N ASP A 166 -24.48 -17.53 -6.46
CA ASP A 166 -25.32 -18.28 -7.43
C ASP A 166 -24.95 -18.00 -8.90
N ARG A 167 -23.67 -17.69 -9.16
CA ARG A 167 -23.13 -17.41 -10.50
C ARG A 167 -22.79 -18.70 -11.23
N LYS A 168 -22.86 -18.67 -12.56
CA LYS A 168 -22.47 -19.79 -13.43
C LYS A 168 -20.94 -19.95 -13.45
N PRO A 169 -20.41 -21.16 -13.68
CA PRO A 169 -18.98 -21.36 -13.92
C PRO A 169 -18.44 -20.44 -15.03
N GLY A 170 -17.28 -19.83 -14.82
CA GLY A 170 -16.66 -18.89 -15.75
C GLY A 170 -17.23 -17.46 -15.74
N GLU A 171 -18.40 -17.25 -15.14
CA GLU A 171 -19.04 -15.93 -15.09
C GLU A 171 -18.15 -14.87 -14.40
N ARG A 172 -18.24 -13.62 -14.88
CA ARG A 172 -17.46 -12.51 -14.36
C ARG A 172 -17.74 -12.29 -12.86
N PRO A 173 -16.71 -12.12 -12.01
CA PRO A 173 -16.90 -11.77 -10.61
C PRO A 173 -17.35 -10.32 -10.44
N PHE A 174 -18.12 -10.07 -9.38
CA PHE A 174 -18.41 -8.71 -8.93
C PHE A 174 -17.14 -8.07 -8.35
N THR A 175 -16.91 -6.83 -8.72
CA THR A 175 -15.77 -6.00 -8.35
C THR A 175 -16.24 -4.66 -7.82
N LEU A 176 -15.31 -3.79 -7.42
CA LEU A 176 -15.63 -2.41 -7.04
C LEU A 176 -16.32 -1.64 -8.17
N ILE A 177 -16.00 -1.93 -9.43
CA ILE A 177 -16.57 -1.25 -10.60
C ILE A 177 -18.10 -1.40 -10.62
N ASP A 178 -18.60 -2.57 -10.22
CA ASP A 178 -20.03 -2.88 -10.18
C ASP A 178 -20.81 -2.10 -9.09
N PHE A 179 -20.12 -1.40 -8.18
CA PHE A 179 -20.74 -0.55 -7.18
C PHE A 179 -20.93 0.89 -7.67
N PHE A 180 -20.20 1.30 -8.71
CA PHE A 180 -20.38 2.60 -9.34
C PHE A 180 -21.67 2.65 -10.16
N PRO A 181 -22.24 3.85 -10.36
CA PRO A 181 -23.23 4.09 -11.41
C PRO A 181 -22.66 3.79 -12.81
N ASP A 182 -23.52 3.52 -13.78
CA ASP A 182 -23.12 3.18 -15.15
C ASP A 182 -22.35 4.32 -15.85
N ASP A 183 -22.55 5.57 -15.44
CA ASP A 183 -21.95 6.77 -16.03
C ASP A 183 -20.65 7.24 -15.34
N PHE A 184 -20.00 6.36 -14.58
CA PHE A 184 -18.77 6.70 -13.88
C PHE A 184 -17.59 7.04 -14.81
N LEU A 185 -16.62 7.78 -14.25
CA LEU A 185 -15.36 8.13 -14.89
C LEU A 185 -14.21 7.33 -14.28
N THR A 186 -13.41 6.72 -15.13
CA THR A 186 -12.17 6.05 -14.75
C THR A 186 -10.97 6.93 -15.06
N ILE A 187 -10.09 7.10 -14.09
CA ILE A 187 -8.79 7.74 -14.28
C ILE A 187 -7.71 6.67 -14.07
N MET A 188 -6.99 6.36 -15.14
CA MET A 188 -5.87 5.43 -15.13
C MET A 188 -4.58 6.22 -14.99
N ASP A 189 -4.15 6.45 -13.75
CA ASP A 189 -2.86 7.06 -13.44
C ASP A 189 -1.70 6.14 -13.86
N GLU A 190 -0.58 6.72 -14.28
CA GLU A 190 0.58 6.02 -14.82
C GLU A 190 0.20 4.87 -15.77
N SER A 191 -0.72 5.16 -16.71
CA SER A 191 -1.44 4.16 -17.53
C SER A 191 -0.53 3.12 -18.20
N HIS A 192 0.66 3.56 -18.61
CA HIS A 192 1.68 2.73 -19.27
C HIS A 192 2.23 1.60 -18.37
N GLN A 193 2.06 1.68 -17.03
CA GLN A 193 2.29 0.59 -16.07
C GLN A 193 0.98 -0.05 -15.62
N SER A 194 -0.01 0.75 -15.26
CA SER A 194 -1.25 0.26 -14.64
C SER A 194 -2.05 -0.64 -15.58
N ILE A 195 -2.05 -0.37 -16.88
CA ILE A 195 -2.76 -1.21 -17.87
C ILE A 195 -2.10 -2.60 -18.01
N PRO A 196 -0.78 -2.71 -18.26
CA PRO A 196 -0.10 -4.01 -18.21
C PRO A 196 -0.30 -4.75 -16.88
N GLN A 197 -0.31 -4.03 -15.76
CA GLN A 197 -0.55 -4.62 -14.44
C GLN A 197 -1.96 -5.23 -14.36
N VAL A 198 -3.01 -4.46 -14.68
CA VAL A 198 -4.41 -4.96 -14.68
C VAL A 198 -4.54 -6.18 -15.59
N ARG A 199 -3.95 -6.14 -16.79
CA ARG A 199 -3.92 -7.27 -17.74
C ARG A 199 -3.24 -8.51 -17.16
N GLY A 200 -2.13 -8.34 -16.44
CA GLY A 200 -1.35 -9.43 -15.85
C GLY A 200 -1.97 -10.10 -14.63
N MET A 201 -2.91 -9.42 -13.94
CA MET A 201 -3.50 -9.91 -12.68
C MET A 201 -4.16 -11.29 -12.82
N PHE A 202 -4.95 -11.49 -13.89
CA PHE A 202 -5.66 -12.75 -14.11
C PHE A 202 -4.70 -13.92 -14.31
N ALA A 203 -3.70 -13.78 -15.17
CA ALA A 203 -2.77 -14.86 -15.51
C ALA A 203 -1.98 -15.32 -14.28
N GLY A 204 -1.52 -14.36 -13.45
CA GLY A 204 -0.82 -14.66 -12.20
C GLY A 204 -1.70 -15.36 -11.17
N ASP A 205 -2.95 -14.91 -10.98
CA ASP A 205 -3.87 -15.54 -10.04
C ASP A 205 -4.26 -16.96 -10.48
N ARG A 206 -4.54 -17.15 -11.78
CA ARG A 206 -4.92 -18.43 -12.36
C ARG A 206 -3.81 -19.46 -12.21
N SER A 207 -2.57 -19.13 -12.59
CA SER A 207 -1.43 -20.06 -12.48
C SER A 207 -1.25 -20.57 -11.04
N ARG A 208 -1.34 -19.66 -10.05
CA ARG A 208 -1.27 -20.03 -8.63
C ARG A 208 -2.42 -20.94 -8.20
N LYS A 209 -3.66 -20.62 -8.59
CA LYS A 209 -4.85 -21.37 -8.19
C LYS A 209 -4.96 -22.72 -8.88
N GLU A 210 -4.54 -22.85 -10.13
CA GLU A 210 -4.47 -24.13 -10.84
C GLU A 210 -3.57 -25.11 -10.10
N THR A 211 -2.44 -24.67 -9.56
CA THR A 211 -1.58 -25.52 -8.69
C THR A 211 -2.31 -25.95 -7.42
N LEU A 212 -3.02 -25.03 -6.75
CA LEU A 212 -3.78 -25.36 -5.53
C LEU A 212 -4.91 -26.36 -5.80
N VAL A 213 -5.62 -26.20 -6.92
CA VAL A 213 -6.68 -27.12 -7.35
C VAL A 213 -6.07 -28.47 -7.71
N ALA A 214 -5.01 -28.50 -8.53
CA ALA A 214 -4.35 -29.74 -8.95
C ALA A 214 -3.84 -30.59 -7.78
N HIS A 215 -3.46 -29.95 -6.67
CA HIS A 215 -3.01 -30.61 -5.44
C HIS A 215 -4.10 -30.69 -4.35
N GLY A 216 -5.39 -30.59 -4.69
CA GLY A 216 -6.49 -30.84 -3.75
C GLY A 216 -6.55 -29.87 -2.56
N PHE A 217 -6.00 -28.66 -2.68
CA PHE A 217 -6.12 -27.63 -1.64
C PHE A 217 -7.40 -26.80 -1.78
N ARG A 218 -7.97 -26.73 -2.99
CA ARG A 218 -9.17 -25.96 -3.32
C ARG A 218 -10.02 -26.71 -4.37
N LEU A 219 -11.33 -26.48 -4.36
CA LEU A 219 -12.24 -26.98 -5.39
C LEU A 219 -12.01 -26.25 -6.72
N PRO A 220 -12.38 -26.84 -7.88
CA PRO A 220 -12.29 -26.19 -9.18
C PRO A 220 -12.98 -24.81 -9.23
N SER A 221 -14.13 -24.65 -8.57
CA SER A 221 -14.84 -23.37 -8.43
C SER A 221 -14.02 -22.23 -7.81
N ALA A 222 -12.93 -22.53 -7.10
CA ALA A 222 -12.05 -21.49 -6.58
C ALA A 222 -11.36 -20.69 -7.70
N LEU A 223 -11.29 -21.22 -8.93
CA LEU A 223 -10.82 -20.48 -10.12
C LEU A 223 -11.80 -19.39 -10.56
N ASP A 224 -13.08 -19.50 -10.19
CA ASP A 224 -14.11 -18.49 -10.49
C ASP A 224 -14.14 -17.35 -9.47
N ASN A 225 -13.44 -17.51 -8.33
CA ASN A 225 -12.90 -16.37 -7.61
C ASN A 225 -11.66 -15.93 -8.39
N ARG A 226 -11.67 -14.78 -9.04
CA ARG A 226 -10.53 -14.31 -9.83
C ARG A 226 -10.60 -12.79 -10.00
N PRO A 227 -9.50 -12.14 -10.41
CA PRO A 227 -9.57 -10.84 -11.05
C PRO A 227 -10.36 -10.91 -12.37
N LEU A 228 -10.72 -9.73 -12.88
CA LEU A 228 -11.30 -9.61 -14.22
C LEU A 228 -10.30 -10.04 -15.29
N PHE A 229 -10.80 -10.64 -16.36
CA PHE A 229 -10.09 -10.64 -17.63
C PHE A 229 -9.91 -9.19 -18.12
N PHE A 230 -8.90 -8.93 -18.95
CA PHE A 230 -8.67 -7.57 -19.42
C PHE A 230 -9.85 -7.07 -20.27
N GLU A 231 -10.43 -7.95 -21.08
CA GLU A 231 -11.59 -7.69 -21.93
C GLU A 231 -12.86 -7.46 -21.09
N GLU A 232 -12.99 -8.14 -19.96
CA GLU A 232 -14.05 -7.85 -18.97
C GLU A 232 -13.84 -6.47 -18.35
N PHE A 233 -12.61 -6.11 -17.98
CA PHE A 233 -12.30 -4.79 -17.45
C PHE A 233 -12.63 -3.69 -18.46
N GLU A 234 -12.22 -3.85 -19.72
CA GLU A 234 -12.49 -2.91 -20.81
C GLU A 234 -13.98 -2.71 -21.05
N SER A 235 -14.77 -3.79 -21.08
CA SER A 235 -16.20 -3.70 -21.35
C SER A 235 -17.01 -3.04 -20.24
N LEU A 236 -16.44 -2.93 -19.03
CA LEU A 236 -17.06 -2.22 -17.91
C LEU A 236 -16.72 -0.74 -17.86
N GLN A 237 -15.77 -0.25 -18.67
CA GLN A 237 -15.43 1.16 -18.66
C GLN A 237 -16.45 1.97 -19.47
N ASN A 238 -16.92 3.08 -18.89
CA ASN A 238 -17.73 4.06 -19.61
C ASN A 238 -16.85 5.14 -20.25
N GLN A 239 -16.31 6.06 -19.43
CA GLN A 239 -15.31 7.03 -19.85
C GLN A 239 -13.99 6.77 -19.13
N THR A 240 -12.88 6.77 -19.87
CA THR A 240 -11.55 6.55 -19.29
C THR A 240 -10.60 7.66 -19.71
N ILE A 241 -9.88 8.24 -18.74
CA ILE A 241 -8.76 9.15 -18.96
C ILE A 241 -7.48 8.40 -18.61
N TYR A 242 -6.60 8.25 -19.59
CA TYR A 242 -5.25 7.71 -19.40
C TYR A 242 -4.29 8.85 -19.07
N ILE A 243 -3.64 8.78 -17.92
CA ILE A 243 -2.65 9.78 -17.48
C ILE A 243 -1.27 9.12 -17.52
N SER A 244 -0.40 9.63 -18.39
CA SER A 244 0.99 9.17 -18.48
C SER A 244 1.86 10.21 -19.18
N ALA A 245 3.09 10.40 -18.69
CA ALA A 245 4.11 11.17 -19.40
C ALA A 245 4.66 10.42 -20.64
N THR A 246 4.45 9.11 -20.69
CA THR A 246 4.89 8.18 -21.75
C THR A 246 3.78 7.16 -22.05
N PRO A 247 2.66 7.56 -22.68
CA PRO A 247 1.58 6.62 -23.03
C PRO A 247 2.12 5.43 -23.83
N ALA A 248 1.64 4.23 -23.53
CA ALA A 248 1.99 3.04 -24.29
C ALA A 248 1.05 2.81 -25.48
N ASP A 249 1.30 1.75 -26.24
CA ASP A 249 0.64 1.51 -27.53
C ASP A 249 -0.87 1.32 -27.37
N TYR A 250 -1.31 0.70 -26.27
CA TYR A 250 -2.73 0.48 -26.00
C TYR A 250 -3.48 1.81 -25.81
N GLU A 251 -2.91 2.74 -25.05
CA GLU A 251 -3.55 4.05 -24.81
C GLU A 251 -3.63 4.85 -26.10
N LEU A 252 -2.56 4.83 -26.91
CA LEU A 252 -2.53 5.51 -28.21
C LEU A 252 -3.54 4.89 -29.18
N GLU A 253 -3.69 3.58 -29.19
CA GLU A 253 -4.70 2.88 -29.99
C GLU A 253 -6.12 3.27 -29.56
N LYS A 254 -6.41 3.25 -28.25
CA LYS A 254 -7.75 3.58 -27.71
C LYS A 254 -8.14 5.04 -27.88
N THR A 255 -7.16 5.93 -28.01
CA THR A 255 -7.37 7.36 -28.24
C THR A 255 -7.27 7.73 -29.72
N GLU A 256 -7.08 6.76 -30.62
CA GLU A 256 -6.83 6.99 -32.05
C GLU A 256 -5.65 7.97 -32.31
N GLY A 257 -4.73 8.06 -31.35
CA GLY A 257 -3.58 8.98 -31.37
C GLY A 257 -3.86 10.38 -30.83
N GLU A 258 -5.09 10.69 -30.39
CA GLU A 258 -5.43 11.98 -29.80
C GLU A 258 -4.86 12.13 -28.38
N ILE A 259 -4.08 13.19 -28.17
CA ILE A 259 -3.40 13.45 -26.89
C ILE A 259 -3.69 14.87 -26.42
N VAL A 260 -4.18 14.99 -25.19
CA VAL A 260 -4.24 16.28 -24.49
C VAL A 260 -2.90 16.51 -23.78
N GLU A 261 -2.05 17.33 -24.39
CA GLU A 261 -0.71 17.59 -23.88
C GLU A 261 -0.69 18.62 -22.74
N GLN A 262 -0.15 18.22 -21.58
CA GLN A 262 0.11 19.12 -20.44
C GLN A 262 1.59 19.09 -20.04
N VAL A 263 2.38 20.05 -20.55
CA VAL A 263 3.84 20.13 -20.33
C VAL A 263 4.30 21.35 -19.53
N ILE A 264 3.44 22.34 -19.32
CA ILE A 264 3.77 23.56 -18.56
C ILE A 264 3.60 23.28 -17.06
N ARG A 265 4.66 23.51 -16.28
CA ARG A 265 4.64 23.37 -14.82
C ARG A 265 4.22 24.69 -14.18
N PRO A 266 3.37 24.68 -13.13
CA PRO A 266 2.96 25.91 -12.44
C PRO A 266 4.13 26.77 -11.92
N THR A 267 5.24 26.13 -11.55
CA THR A 267 6.44 26.79 -11.02
C THR A 267 7.42 27.29 -12.09
N GLY A 268 7.06 27.12 -13.37
CA GLY A 268 7.97 27.41 -14.49
C GLY A 268 9.16 26.45 -14.62
N LEU A 269 9.26 25.38 -13.82
CA LEU A 269 10.34 24.40 -13.94
C LEU A 269 10.40 23.79 -15.35
N LEU A 270 11.64 23.69 -15.86
CA LEU A 270 11.94 23.23 -17.21
C LEU A 270 12.30 21.74 -17.21
N ASP A 271 12.03 21.06 -18.32
CA ASP A 271 12.63 19.76 -18.62
C ASP A 271 14.17 19.91 -18.65
N PRO A 272 14.92 18.95 -18.11
CA PRO A 272 16.36 19.11 -17.84
C PRO A 272 17.17 19.15 -19.14
N LYS A 273 18.38 19.71 -19.06
CA LYS A 273 19.33 19.61 -20.19
C LYS A 273 19.94 18.22 -20.23
N ILE A 274 19.99 17.61 -21.42
CA ILE A 274 20.61 16.31 -21.64
C ILE A 274 21.98 16.49 -22.29
N THR A 275 23.01 15.82 -21.77
CA THR A 275 24.34 15.75 -22.39
C THR A 275 24.73 14.29 -22.59
N VAL A 276 25.29 13.95 -23.76
CA VAL A 276 25.83 12.62 -24.04
C VAL A 276 27.35 12.62 -23.85
N LYS A 277 27.88 11.65 -23.10
CA LYS A 277 29.33 11.51 -22.84
C LYS A 277 29.83 10.09 -23.16
N PRO A 278 31.11 9.90 -23.53
CA PRO A 278 31.66 8.58 -23.86
C PRO A 278 31.67 7.59 -22.68
N LEU A 279 31.59 6.28 -22.96
CA LEU A 279 31.66 5.24 -21.92
C LEU A 279 33.06 5.10 -21.31
N SER A 280 34.11 5.42 -22.08
CA SER A 280 35.51 5.21 -21.70
C SER A 280 35.92 5.94 -20.40
N THR A 281 35.29 7.07 -20.10
CA THR A 281 35.58 7.90 -18.91
C THR A 281 34.40 7.99 -17.96
N GLN A 282 33.40 7.11 -18.08
CA GLN A 282 32.09 7.29 -17.42
C GLN A 282 32.18 7.35 -15.89
N VAL A 283 33.01 6.50 -15.28
CA VAL A 283 33.09 6.38 -13.81
C VAL A 283 33.80 7.58 -13.20
N ASP A 284 34.93 7.98 -13.78
CA ASP A 284 35.72 9.11 -13.29
C ASP A 284 34.99 10.44 -13.49
N ASP A 285 34.38 10.65 -14.67
CA ASP A 285 33.54 11.82 -14.93
C ASP A 285 32.34 11.88 -13.99
N LEU A 286 31.65 10.76 -13.77
CA LEU A 286 30.51 10.72 -12.86
C LEU A 286 30.92 11.04 -11.42
N LEU A 287 32.06 10.53 -10.96
CA LEU A 287 32.58 10.82 -9.62
C LEU A 287 32.85 12.32 -9.45
N GLU A 288 33.41 12.98 -10.46
CA GLU A 288 33.62 14.43 -10.45
C GLU A 288 32.29 15.19 -10.42
N GLN A 289 31.34 14.82 -11.29
CA GLN A 289 30.02 15.44 -11.33
C GLN A 289 29.29 15.32 -9.98
N VAL A 290 29.37 14.16 -9.35
CA VAL A 290 28.85 13.91 -8.01
C VAL A 290 29.47 14.85 -6.98
N LYS A 291 30.79 15.00 -6.96
CA LYS A 291 31.49 15.90 -6.02
C LYS A 291 31.06 17.36 -6.22
N ILE A 292 30.89 17.79 -7.47
CA ILE A 292 30.39 19.13 -7.81
C ILE A 292 28.97 19.34 -7.25
N ARG A 293 28.07 18.35 -7.36
CA ARG A 293 26.69 18.47 -6.85
C ARG A 293 26.64 18.40 -5.32
N ALA A 294 27.42 17.51 -4.71
CA ALA A 294 27.53 17.41 -3.25
C ALA A 294 28.03 18.73 -2.63
N ALA A 295 29.01 19.40 -3.25
CA ALA A 295 29.50 20.71 -2.81
C ALA A 295 28.44 21.83 -2.86
N LYS A 296 27.42 21.68 -3.71
CA LYS A 296 26.27 22.60 -3.81
C LYS A 296 25.10 22.19 -2.89
N GLY A 297 25.25 21.10 -2.14
CA GLY A 297 24.16 20.55 -1.33
C GLY A 297 23.05 19.90 -2.15
N GLU A 298 23.28 19.59 -3.43
CA GLU A 298 22.33 18.93 -4.33
C GLU A 298 22.52 17.39 -4.32
N ARG A 299 21.56 16.64 -4.89
CA ARG A 299 21.59 15.16 -4.94
C ARG A 299 21.73 14.62 -6.35
N VAL A 300 22.26 13.41 -6.44
CA VAL A 300 22.47 12.70 -7.71
C VAL A 300 21.76 11.35 -7.70
N LEU A 301 21.06 11.05 -8.78
CA LEU A 301 20.55 9.70 -9.07
C LEU A 301 21.38 9.07 -10.18
N VAL A 302 21.75 7.80 -9.99
CA VAL A 302 22.52 7.04 -10.99
C VAL A 302 21.77 5.76 -11.32
N THR A 303 21.48 5.54 -12.60
CA THR A 303 20.89 4.29 -13.07
C THR A 303 21.91 3.42 -13.79
N THR A 304 22.13 2.19 -13.31
CA THR A 304 22.96 1.18 -13.98
C THR A 304 22.10 0.12 -14.66
N LEU A 305 22.71 -0.87 -15.32
CA LEU A 305 21.98 -1.99 -15.94
C LEU A 305 21.88 -3.23 -15.04
N THR A 306 22.87 -3.46 -14.17
CA THR A 306 22.97 -4.67 -13.37
C THR A 306 23.15 -4.36 -11.90
N LYS A 307 22.66 -5.26 -11.04
CA LYS A 307 22.85 -5.20 -9.58
C LYS A 307 24.33 -5.13 -9.23
N ARG A 308 25.12 -6.03 -9.83
CA ARG A 308 26.58 -6.08 -9.66
C ARG A 308 27.25 -4.75 -9.98
N MET A 309 26.91 -4.10 -11.10
CA MET A 309 27.49 -2.81 -11.44
C MET A 309 27.07 -1.71 -10.45
N SER A 310 25.82 -1.73 -9.98
CA SER A 310 25.39 -0.80 -8.93
C SER A 310 26.17 -0.99 -7.62
N GLU A 311 26.40 -2.23 -7.21
CA GLU A 311 27.18 -2.61 -6.02
C GLU A 311 28.65 -2.19 -6.17
N ASP A 312 29.30 -2.60 -7.26
CA ASP A 312 30.70 -2.26 -7.54
C ASP A 312 30.92 -0.73 -7.58
N LEU A 313 29.99 0.01 -8.19
CA LEU A 313 30.05 1.47 -8.26
C LEU A 313 29.84 2.13 -6.89
N THR A 314 28.92 1.58 -6.08
CA THR A 314 28.68 2.06 -4.71
C THR A 314 29.92 1.87 -3.85
N ASP A 315 30.57 0.71 -3.93
CA ASP A 315 31.81 0.43 -3.21
C ASP A 315 32.96 1.34 -3.65
N TYR A 316 33.07 1.57 -4.97
CA TYR A 316 34.07 2.49 -5.52
C TYR A 316 33.85 3.93 -5.02
N PHE A 317 32.61 4.44 -5.01
CA PHE A 317 32.28 5.78 -4.53
C PHE A 317 32.49 5.93 -3.02
N ASN A 318 32.15 4.91 -2.23
CA ASN A 318 32.44 4.89 -0.80
C ASN A 318 33.95 4.97 -0.53
N LYS A 319 34.78 4.20 -1.26
CA LYS A 319 36.25 4.26 -1.15
C LYS A 319 36.81 5.62 -1.56
N ALA A 320 36.17 6.30 -2.51
CA ALA A 320 36.53 7.65 -2.95
C ALA A 320 36.01 8.77 -2.03
N GLY A 321 35.37 8.42 -0.90
CA GLY A 321 34.89 9.37 0.11
C GLY A 321 33.55 10.03 -0.19
N VAL A 322 32.76 9.49 -1.13
CA VAL A 322 31.41 9.97 -1.44
C VAL A 322 30.39 9.28 -0.54
N ARG A 323 29.42 10.05 -0.01
CA ARG A 323 28.29 9.49 0.74
C ARG A 323 27.27 8.92 -0.25
N VAL A 324 27.25 7.60 -0.39
CA VAL A 324 26.43 6.90 -1.39
C VAL A 324 25.60 5.77 -0.76
N ARG A 325 24.42 5.52 -1.35
CA ARG A 325 23.59 4.36 -1.05
C ARG A 325 23.15 3.67 -2.34
N TYR A 326 22.87 2.38 -2.22
CA TYR A 326 22.40 1.52 -3.30
C TYR A 326 20.94 1.13 -3.06
N LEU A 327 20.13 1.15 -4.12
CA LEU A 327 18.74 0.69 -4.12
C LEU A 327 18.55 -0.50 -5.08
N HIS A 328 18.14 -1.66 -4.55
CA HIS A 328 17.83 -2.86 -5.33
C HIS A 328 16.39 -3.35 -5.17
N SER A 329 16.03 -4.37 -5.95
CA SER A 329 14.68 -4.90 -6.06
C SER A 329 14.19 -5.68 -4.84
N GLU A 330 15.10 -6.15 -3.98
CA GLU A 330 14.76 -6.96 -2.78
C GLU A 330 14.60 -6.12 -1.52
N ILE A 331 14.95 -4.83 -1.58
CA ILE A 331 14.70 -3.88 -0.49
C ILE A 331 13.19 -3.74 -0.30
N LYS A 332 12.74 -3.95 0.94
CA LYS A 332 11.33 -3.85 1.32
C LYS A 332 10.84 -2.40 1.15
N SER A 333 9.54 -2.22 0.92
CA SER A 333 8.96 -0.89 0.69
C SER A 333 9.23 0.11 1.82
N ILE A 334 9.25 -0.36 3.07
CA ILE A 334 9.54 0.46 4.26
C ILE A 334 10.98 0.97 4.19
N GLU A 335 11.96 0.07 4.09
CA GLU A 335 13.39 0.40 4.00
C GLU A 335 13.71 1.28 2.77
N ARG A 336 13.04 1.02 1.64
CA ARG A 336 13.13 1.91 0.46
C ARG A 336 12.71 3.32 0.81
N THR A 337 11.60 3.49 1.53
CA THR A 337 11.08 4.80 1.91
C THR A 337 12.06 5.53 2.83
N GLU A 338 12.71 4.81 3.75
CA GLU A 338 13.76 5.35 4.61
C GLU A 338 14.98 5.83 3.83
N ILE A 339 15.49 5.02 2.89
CA ILE A 339 16.63 5.41 2.04
C ILE A 339 16.31 6.70 1.26
N ILE A 340 15.10 6.80 0.73
CA ILE A 340 14.66 8.00 0.00
C ILE A 340 14.54 9.20 0.93
N ARG A 341 13.98 9.03 2.13
CA ARG A 341 13.95 10.07 3.15
C ARG A 341 15.35 10.57 3.49
N ASP A 342 16.29 9.66 3.70
CA ASP A 342 17.66 9.96 4.08
C ASP A 342 18.42 10.73 2.97
N LEU A 343 18.14 10.42 1.69
CA LEU A 343 18.65 11.18 0.55
C LEU A 343 18.17 12.65 0.63
N ARG A 344 16.88 12.86 0.89
CA ARG A 344 16.28 14.20 1.01
C ARG A 344 16.84 14.97 2.21
N LEU A 345 17.02 14.29 3.33
CA LEU A 345 17.59 14.85 4.56
C LEU A 345 19.10 15.08 4.51
N ALA A 346 19.73 14.90 3.34
CA ALA A 346 21.17 15.09 3.16
C ALA A 346 22.06 14.13 3.96
N ALA A 347 21.54 12.96 4.36
CA ALA A 347 22.37 11.93 5.02
C ALA A 347 23.42 11.37 4.05
N PHE A 348 23.09 11.33 2.76
CA PHE A 348 23.99 10.97 1.68
C PHE A 348 23.66 11.76 0.40
N ASP A 349 24.58 11.76 -0.57
CA ASP A 349 24.54 12.64 -1.74
C ASP A 349 24.10 11.92 -3.02
N VAL A 350 24.36 10.61 -3.11
CA VAL A 350 24.15 9.81 -4.32
C VAL A 350 23.32 8.56 -4.05
N LEU A 351 22.30 8.33 -4.87
CA LEU A 351 21.56 7.07 -4.91
C LEU A 351 21.82 6.34 -6.23
N ILE A 352 22.35 5.13 -6.13
CA ILE A 352 22.63 4.26 -7.28
C ILE A 352 21.59 3.14 -7.31
N GLY A 353 21.06 2.79 -8.47
CA GLY A 353 20.23 1.60 -8.62
C GLY A 353 20.01 1.18 -10.07
N VAL A 354 19.41 0.02 -10.28
CA VAL A 354 19.12 -0.49 -11.64
C VAL A 354 17.86 0.15 -12.19
N ASN A 355 16.77 0.02 -11.43
CA ASN A 355 15.49 0.61 -11.76
C ASN A 355 15.04 1.50 -10.60
N LEU A 356 15.46 2.76 -10.67
CA LEU A 356 15.00 3.82 -9.77
C LEU A 356 13.61 4.34 -10.19
N LEU A 357 13.01 3.80 -11.26
CA LEU A 357 11.80 4.34 -11.89
C LEU A 357 10.49 3.93 -11.23
N ARG A 358 10.49 3.39 -10.01
CA ARG A 358 9.21 3.19 -9.33
C ARG A 358 8.60 4.54 -8.99
N GLU A 359 7.29 4.61 -9.16
CA GLU A 359 6.42 5.76 -8.95
C GLU A 359 6.72 6.47 -7.62
N GLY A 360 6.47 7.78 -7.58
CA GLY A 360 6.49 8.55 -6.33
C GLY A 360 7.84 9.09 -5.85
N LEU A 361 8.94 8.92 -6.58
CA LEU A 361 10.18 9.66 -6.29
C LEU A 361 10.09 11.11 -6.80
N ASP A 362 9.45 11.95 -5.99
CA ASP A 362 9.43 13.40 -6.15
C ASP A 362 10.54 14.02 -5.30
N LEU A 363 11.69 14.27 -5.93
CA LEU A 363 12.93 14.66 -5.26
C LEU A 363 13.43 16.02 -5.80
N PRO A 364 12.93 17.15 -5.28
CA PRO A 364 13.38 18.49 -5.69
C PRO A 364 14.86 18.73 -5.37
N GLU A 365 15.44 17.96 -4.45
CA GLU A 365 16.85 18.04 -4.08
C GLU A 365 17.79 17.45 -5.16
N VAL A 366 17.26 16.66 -6.11
CA VAL A 366 18.05 16.05 -7.20
C VAL A 366 18.24 17.03 -8.34
N SER A 367 19.50 17.37 -8.63
CA SER A 367 19.87 18.24 -9.76
C SER A 367 20.57 17.49 -10.89
N LEU A 368 21.02 16.25 -10.67
CA LEU A 368 21.69 15.44 -11.68
C LEU A 368 21.12 14.02 -11.71
N VAL A 369 20.78 13.56 -12.92
CA VAL A 369 20.50 12.16 -13.19
C VAL A 369 21.54 11.62 -14.18
N ALA A 370 22.25 10.56 -13.80
CA ALA A 370 23.24 9.91 -14.64
C ALA A 370 22.75 8.53 -15.08
N ILE A 371 22.74 8.28 -16.39
CA ILE A 371 22.34 7.01 -16.98
C ILE A 371 23.59 6.35 -17.57
N LEU A 372 24.10 5.32 -16.88
CA LEU A 372 25.22 4.52 -17.38
C LEU A 372 24.73 3.57 -18.47
N ASP A 373 25.60 3.26 -19.44
CA ASP A 373 25.30 2.34 -20.54
C ASP A 373 23.99 2.70 -21.26
N ALA A 374 23.80 3.98 -21.58
CA ALA A 374 22.56 4.51 -22.15
C ALA A 374 22.27 3.97 -23.56
N ASP A 375 23.29 3.46 -24.26
CA ASP A 375 23.21 2.90 -25.61
C ASP A 375 22.91 1.39 -25.66
N LYS A 376 22.78 0.73 -24.50
CA LYS A 376 22.42 -0.68 -24.41
C LYS A 376 20.91 -0.82 -24.40
N GLU A 377 20.34 -1.01 -25.59
CA GLU A 377 18.90 -1.17 -25.76
C GLU A 377 18.34 -2.36 -24.96
N GLY A 378 17.09 -2.22 -24.54
CA GLY A 378 16.40 -3.16 -23.67
C GLY A 378 15.34 -2.42 -22.84
N PHE A 379 14.67 -3.13 -21.94
CA PHE A 379 13.60 -2.54 -21.13
C PHE A 379 14.03 -1.24 -20.42
N LEU A 380 15.16 -1.27 -19.71
CA LEU A 380 15.67 -0.14 -18.92
C LEU A 380 16.19 1.05 -19.74
N ARG A 381 16.36 0.89 -21.06
CA ARG A 381 16.86 1.93 -21.99
C ARG A 381 15.91 2.11 -23.18
N SER A 382 14.67 1.69 -23.01
CA SER A 382 13.59 2.02 -23.93
C SER A 382 13.31 3.52 -23.88
N GLU A 383 12.72 4.07 -24.93
CA GLU A 383 12.26 5.46 -24.98
C GLU A 383 11.44 5.84 -23.74
N ARG A 384 10.47 4.99 -23.36
CA ARG A 384 9.61 5.21 -22.19
C ARG A 384 10.42 5.28 -20.89
N SER A 385 11.30 4.31 -20.64
CA SER A 385 12.14 4.30 -19.44
C SER A 385 13.12 5.46 -19.39
N LEU A 386 13.69 5.87 -20.53
CA LEU A 386 14.60 7.00 -20.60
C LEU A 386 13.89 8.32 -20.30
N ILE A 387 12.72 8.58 -20.91
CA ILE A 387 11.91 9.79 -20.62
C ILE A 387 11.55 9.86 -19.13
N GLN A 388 11.12 8.75 -18.53
CA GLN A 388 10.83 8.71 -17.10
C GLN A 388 12.05 8.98 -16.23
N THR A 389 13.21 8.43 -16.61
CA THR A 389 14.46 8.63 -15.87
C THR A 389 14.91 10.09 -15.94
N VAL A 390 14.87 10.67 -17.14
CA VAL A 390 15.13 12.09 -17.41
C VAL A 390 14.20 12.98 -16.58
N GLY A 391 12.91 12.64 -16.50
CA GLY A 391 11.91 13.38 -15.74
C GLY A 391 12.23 13.55 -14.25
N ARG A 392 13.08 12.69 -13.66
CA ARG A 392 13.50 12.82 -12.26
C ARG A 392 14.34 14.07 -11.99
N ALA A 393 15.03 14.60 -13.00
CA ALA A 393 15.78 15.86 -12.87
C ALA A 393 14.89 17.10 -13.09
N ALA A 394 13.65 16.95 -13.58
CA ALA A 394 12.78 18.08 -13.93
C ALA A 394 12.12 18.77 -12.72
N ARG A 395 12.41 18.32 -11.50
CA ARG A 395 11.92 18.91 -10.25
C ARG A 395 12.84 19.96 -9.65
N ASN A 396 14.01 20.18 -10.24
CA ASN A 396 15.00 21.14 -9.79
C ASN A 396 15.33 22.12 -10.92
N LYS A 397 15.43 23.42 -10.61
CA LYS A 397 15.78 24.47 -11.57
C LYS A 397 17.15 24.25 -12.25
N ASN A 398 18.08 23.59 -11.55
CA ASN A 398 19.41 23.21 -12.02
C ASN A 398 19.44 21.77 -12.59
N GLY A 399 18.29 21.19 -12.90
CA GLY A 399 18.16 19.82 -13.38
C GLY A 399 18.94 19.55 -14.68
N GLU A 400 19.84 18.57 -14.62
CA GLU A 400 20.64 18.09 -15.73
C GLU A 400 20.64 16.55 -15.80
N VAL A 401 20.83 16.02 -17.01
CA VAL A 401 20.95 14.59 -17.26
C VAL A 401 22.20 14.30 -18.08
N ILE A 402 22.95 13.27 -17.67
CA ILE A 402 24.08 12.76 -18.43
C ILE A 402 23.77 11.33 -18.90
N LEU A 403 23.83 11.12 -20.21
CA LEU A 403 23.74 9.81 -20.85
C LEU A 403 25.16 9.36 -21.20
N TYR A 404 25.68 8.33 -20.54
CA TYR A 404 26.96 7.74 -20.91
C TYR A 404 26.74 6.69 -22.00
N ALA A 405 27.27 6.94 -23.19
CA ALA A 405 27.04 6.14 -24.39
C ALA A 405 28.09 6.43 -25.47
N ASP A 406 28.46 5.41 -26.26
CA ASP A 406 29.37 5.58 -27.40
C ASP A 406 28.61 5.83 -28.71
N LYS A 407 27.33 5.45 -28.78
CA LYS A 407 26.43 5.69 -29.92
C LYS A 407 25.08 6.22 -29.45
N ILE A 408 24.44 7.05 -30.28
CA ILE A 408 23.06 7.50 -30.04
C ILE A 408 22.11 6.47 -30.65
N THR A 409 21.37 5.74 -29.81
CA THR A 409 20.33 4.79 -30.24
C THR A 409 19.05 5.52 -30.66
N LYS A 410 18.11 4.78 -31.28
CA LYS A 410 16.79 5.33 -31.62
C LYS A 410 16.05 5.82 -30.37
N SER A 411 16.05 5.02 -29.30
CA SER A 411 15.41 5.37 -28.02
C SER A 411 16.01 6.63 -27.38
N MET A 412 17.35 6.76 -27.41
CA MET A 412 18.03 7.96 -26.93
C MET A 412 17.66 9.19 -27.75
N LYS A 413 17.67 9.07 -29.09
CA LYS A 413 17.33 10.19 -29.98
C LYS A 413 15.91 10.71 -29.72
N LEU A 414 14.93 9.81 -29.68
CA LEU A 414 13.52 10.18 -29.40
C LEU A 414 13.37 10.86 -28.03
N THR A 415 14.07 10.35 -27.01
CA THR A 415 14.08 10.96 -25.67
C THR A 415 14.66 12.37 -25.69
N ILE A 416 15.80 12.57 -26.36
CA ILE A 416 16.47 13.87 -26.47
C ILE A 416 15.56 14.86 -27.20
N ASP A 417 15.08 14.48 -28.38
CA ASP A 417 14.24 15.31 -29.24
C ASP A 417 12.96 15.76 -28.49
N GLU A 418 12.29 14.84 -27.79
CA GLU A 418 11.08 15.13 -27.02
C GLU A 418 11.35 16.03 -25.80
N THR A 419 12.45 15.79 -25.09
CA THR A 419 12.84 16.62 -23.93
C THR A 419 13.17 18.05 -24.37
N GLU A 420 13.90 18.21 -25.48
CA GLU A 420 14.22 19.53 -26.05
C GLU A 420 12.98 20.26 -26.55
N ARG A 421 12.05 19.56 -27.21
CA ARG A 421 10.76 20.13 -27.65
C ARG A 421 9.94 20.65 -26.46
N ARG A 422 9.79 19.85 -25.40
CA ARG A 422 9.08 20.24 -24.17
C ARG A 422 9.75 21.45 -23.51
N ARG A 423 11.08 21.39 -23.35
CA ARG A 423 11.88 22.48 -22.77
C ARG A 423 11.72 23.78 -23.53
N ALA A 424 11.77 23.76 -24.86
CA ALA A 424 11.59 24.95 -25.70
C ALA A 424 10.20 25.59 -25.51
N LYS A 425 9.14 24.77 -25.47
CA LYS A 425 7.77 25.23 -25.22
C LYS A 425 7.61 25.85 -23.83
N GLN A 426 8.19 25.23 -22.81
CA GLN A 426 8.19 25.75 -21.43
C GLN A 426 8.96 27.07 -21.32
N MET A 427 10.14 27.18 -21.93
CA MET A 427 10.92 28.42 -21.95
C MET A 427 10.16 29.56 -22.64
N ALA A 428 9.51 29.29 -23.77
CA ALA A 428 8.70 30.28 -24.48
C ALA A 428 7.51 30.75 -23.65
N TYR A 429 6.84 29.83 -22.96
CA TYR A 429 5.74 30.15 -22.04
C TYR A 429 6.22 31.02 -20.87
N ASN A 430 7.29 30.61 -20.18
CA ASN A 430 7.86 31.37 -19.06
C ASN A 430 8.25 32.79 -19.48
N LYS A 431 8.90 32.94 -20.64
CA LYS A 431 9.28 34.25 -21.19
C LYS A 431 8.04 35.11 -21.50
N LYS A 432 6.99 34.53 -22.07
CA LYS A 432 5.74 35.24 -22.38
C LYS A 432 5.00 35.69 -21.12
N HIS A 433 5.06 34.91 -20.06
CA HIS A 433 4.29 35.12 -18.82
C HIS A 433 5.13 35.67 -17.66
N ASN A 434 6.40 36.02 -17.88
CA ASN A 434 7.35 36.50 -16.87
C ASN A 434 7.46 35.58 -15.64
N ILE A 435 7.56 34.27 -15.87
CA ILE A 435 7.70 33.26 -14.81
C ILE A 435 9.18 32.90 -14.66
N ASP A 436 9.73 33.08 -13.46
CA ASP A 436 11.08 32.60 -13.12
C ASP A 436 10.98 31.18 -12.53
N PRO A 437 11.73 30.18 -13.05
CA PRO A 437 11.66 28.81 -12.56
C PRO A 437 12.08 28.67 -11.09
N GLU A 438 11.18 28.17 -10.26
CA GLU A 438 11.45 27.95 -8.83
C GLU A 438 11.35 26.46 -8.45
N THR A 439 12.34 25.98 -7.69
CA THR A 439 12.32 24.64 -7.11
C THR A 439 11.46 24.65 -5.84
N ILE A 440 10.40 23.83 -5.79
CA ILE A 440 9.62 23.64 -4.56
C ILE A 440 10.30 22.61 -3.67
N PHE A 441 10.84 23.06 -2.53
CA PHE A 441 11.35 22.18 -1.48
C PHE A 441 10.27 21.91 -0.45
N LYS A 442 10.21 20.67 0.07
CA LYS A 442 9.37 20.34 1.23
C LYS A 442 10.15 20.61 2.51
N THR A 443 9.46 21.00 3.57
CA THR A 443 10.10 21.21 4.88
C THR A 443 10.56 19.89 5.49
N ARG A 444 11.52 19.95 6.42
CA ARG A 444 11.98 18.76 7.15
C ARG A 444 10.82 18.07 7.88
N ASP A 445 9.92 18.84 8.46
CA ASP A 445 8.75 18.31 9.17
C ASP A 445 7.76 17.62 8.22
N GLU A 446 7.55 18.15 7.02
CA GLU A 446 6.73 17.50 5.99
C GLU A 446 7.33 16.17 5.53
N ILE A 447 8.64 16.12 5.35
CA ILE A 447 9.37 14.90 4.97
C ILE A 447 9.22 13.84 6.08
N MET A 448 9.35 14.24 7.35
CA MET A 448 9.19 13.35 8.50
C MET A 448 7.74 12.89 8.70
N ARG A 449 6.75 13.77 8.51
CA ARG A 449 5.32 13.41 8.62
C ARG A 449 4.90 12.41 7.55
N THR A 450 5.38 12.58 6.32
CA THR A 450 5.07 11.67 5.20
C THR A 450 5.56 10.25 5.47
N THR A 451 6.66 10.10 6.22
CA THR A 451 7.18 8.78 6.61
C THR A 451 6.50 8.18 7.83
N LYS A 452 6.03 8.99 8.79
CA LYS A 452 5.26 8.51 9.94
C LYS A 452 3.97 7.76 9.57
N PHE A 453 3.31 8.08 8.47
CA PHE A 453 2.11 7.35 8.01
C PHE A 453 2.42 5.92 7.51
N ALA A 454 3.65 5.63 7.10
CA ALA A 454 4.09 4.26 6.76
C ALA A 454 4.40 3.42 8.01
N ASP A 455 4.64 4.08 9.15
CA ASP A 455 5.08 3.51 10.42
C ASP A 455 3.98 3.53 11.50
N ALA A 456 2.70 3.66 11.13
CA ALA A 456 1.60 3.79 12.10
C ALA A 456 1.30 2.48 12.85
N LYS A 457 2.20 2.07 13.76
CA LYS A 457 1.81 1.61 15.09
C LYS A 457 1.88 2.83 16.01
N THR A 458 0.76 3.50 16.19
CA THR A 458 0.57 4.38 17.35
C THR A 458 0.72 3.55 18.60
N VAL A 459 1.90 3.57 19.20
CA VAL A 459 2.10 3.15 20.59
C VAL A 459 1.97 4.41 21.42
N GLU A 460 0.96 4.44 22.30
CA GLU A 460 0.80 5.48 23.31
C GLU A 460 2.10 5.57 24.13
N GLU A 461 2.56 6.80 24.40
CA GLU A 461 3.68 7.07 25.29
C GLU A 461 3.30 6.70 26.73
N GLU A 462 3.38 5.41 27.09
CA GLU A 462 3.45 5.01 28.50
C GLU A 462 4.81 5.45 29.03
N LYS A 463 4.81 6.59 29.74
CA LYS A 463 5.98 7.02 30.52
C LYS A 463 6.34 5.94 31.53
N PHE A 464 7.61 5.56 31.53
CA PHE A 464 8.15 4.58 32.47
C PHE A 464 8.05 5.09 33.92
N GLU A 465 7.21 4.47 34.74
CA GLU A 465 7.14 4.69 36.19
C GLU A 465 7.61 3.44 36.96
N LYS A 466 8.51 3.65 37.93
CA LYS A 466 8.95 2.59 38.86
C LYS A 466 7.80 2.27 39.83
N PRO A 467 7.49 1.00 40.11
CA PRO A 467 6.41 0.63 41.03
C PRO A 467 6.71 1.18 42.44
N SER A 468 5.67 1.49 43.22
CA SER A 468 5.79 2.14 44.53
C SER A 468 6.62 1.36 45.55
N ASN A 469 6.78 0.04 45.36
CA ASN A 469 7.62 -0.84 46.18
C ASN A 469 9.01 -1.11 45.59
N PHE A 470 9.42 -0.42 44.51
CA PHE A 470 10.67 -0.69 43.79
C PHE A 470 11.90 -0.70 44.71
N GLU A 471 12.00 0.24 45.64
CA GLU A 471 13.11 0.32 46.60
C GLU A 471 13.14 -0.83 47.62
N MET A 472 11.98 -1.46 47.89
CA MET A 472 11.85 -2.60 48.80
C MET A 472 12.12 -3.94 48.12
N MET A 473 12.21 -3.97 46.78
CA MET A 473 12.54 -5.18 46.02
C MET A 473 14.00 -5.58 46.21
N SER A 474 14.31 -6.87 46.01
CA SER A 474 15.70 -7.32 45.94
C SER A 474 16.44 -6.60 44.80
N LYS A 475 17.75 -6.41 44.93
CA LYS A 475 18.56 -5.73 43.91
C LYS A 475 18.55 -6.52 42.59
N GLU A 476 18.48 -7.85 42.67
CA GLU A 476 18.30 -8.73 41.52
C GLU A 476 16.95 -8.48 40.80
N ASP A 477 15.84 -8.35 41.54
CA ASP A 477 14.52 -8.11 40.96
C ASP A 477 14.39 -6.70 40.37
N GLN A 478 15.04 -5.69 41.00
CA GLN A 478 15.15 -4.34 40.44
C GLN A 478 15.82 -4.36 39.07
N VAL A 479 16.90 -5.13 38.90
CA VAL A 479 17.61 -5.27 37.62
C VAL A 479 16.75 -5.96 36.57
N VAL A 480 16.00 -7.01 36.95
CA VAL A 480 15.10 -7.71 36.02
C VAL A 480 13.96 -6.80 35.55
N PHE A 481 13.35 -6.04 36.46
CA PHE A 481 12.32 -5.05 36.13
C PHE A 481 12.86 -3.99 35.15
N MET A 482 14.01 -3.40 35.48
CA MET A 482 14.67 -2.39 34.66
C MET A 482 15.06 -2.93 33.28
N MET A 483 15.54 -4.18 33.17
CA MET A 483 15.82 -4.81 31.87
C MET A 483 14.58 -4.96 31.01
N LYS A 484 13.45 -5.33 31.61
CA LYS A 484 12.18 -5.43 30.90
C LYS A 484 11.74 -4.07 30.38
N ALA A 485 11.84 -3.03 31.22
CA ALA A 485 11.54 -1.66 30.84
C ALA A 485 12.46 -1.10 29.74
N MET A 486 13.76 -1.36 29.82
CA MET A 486 14.73 -1.00 28.78
C MET A 486 14.36 -1.64 27.44
N LYS A 487 13.95 -2.91 27.46
CA LYS A 487 13.54 -3.65 26.28
C LYS A 487 12.25 -3.06 25.68
N THR A 488 11.27 -2.72 26.52
CA THR A 488 10.04 -2.06 26.07
C THR A 488 10.32 -0.66 25.48
N ALA A 489 11.19 0.13 26.09
CA ALA A 489 11.61 1.42 25.53
C ALA A 489 12.30 1.27 24.17
N ALA A 490 13.17 0.26 24.02
CA ALA A 490 13.81 -0.06 22.75
C ALA A 490 12.83 -0.57 21.69
N GLU A 491 11.84 -1.39 22.08
CA GLU A 491 10.75 -1.86 21.20
C GLU A 491 9.84 -0.71 20.74
N ASN A 492 9.70 0.33 21.58
CA ASN A 492 8.96 1.56 21.29
C ASN A 492 9.80 2.66 20.60
N LEU A 493 11.05 2.35 20.21
CA LEU A 493 11.99 3.26 19.55
C LEU A 493 12.39 4.49 20.39
N ASP A 494 12.16 4.47 21.71
CA ASP A 494 12.62 5.49 22.65
C ASP A 494 14.05 5.15 23.13
N PHE A 495 15.02 5.41 22.25
CA PHE A 495 16.42 5.07 22.48
C PHE A 495 17.07 5.91 23.58
N GLU A 496 16.62 7.16 23.78
CA GLU A 496 17.13 8.01 24.87
C GLU A 496 16.75 7.41 26.23
N THR A 497 15.49 7.05 26.43
CA THR A 497 15.04 6.37 27.66
C THR A 497 15.70 5.01 27.82
N ALA A 498 15.83 4.22 26.75
CA ALA A 498 16.52 2.93 26.81
C ALA A 498 18.00 3.07 27.23
N MET A 499 18.69 4.12 26.78
CA MET A 499 20.07 4.41 27.19
C MET A 499 20.15 4.78 28.68
N LEU A 500 19.26 5.63 29.18
CA LEU A 500 19.21 6.00 30.60
C LEU A 500 18.95 4.78 31.50
N ILE A 501 17.98 3.94 31.14
CA ILE A 501 17.65 2.71 31.90
C ILE A 501 18.84 1.73 31.85
N ARG A 502 19.54 1.61 30.72
CA ARG A 502 20.74 0.77 30.59
C ARG A 502 21.84 1.22 31.54
N ASP A 503 22.06 2.52 31.65
CA ASP A 503 23.11 3.07 32.50
C ASP A 503 22.76 2.87 34.00
N GLU A 504 21.49 3.03 34.41
CA GLU A 504 21.02 2.66 35.76
C GLU A 504 21.19 1.14 36.05
N ILE A 505 20.90 0.26 35.07
CA ILE A 505 21.12 -1.20 35.23
C ILE A 505 22.59 -1.50 35.49
N ASN A 506 23.50 -0.83 34.78
CA ASN A 506 24.94 -1.02 34.94
C ASN A 506 25.40 -0.61 36.33
N GLU A 507 24.88 0.49 36.86
CA GLU A 507 25.16 0.94 38.23
C GLU A 507 24.64 -0.04 39.28
N LEU A 508 23.39 -0.53 39.14
CA LEU A 508 22.81 -1.54 40.03
C LEU A 508 23.63 -2.85 40.03
N LYS A 509 24.08 -3.31 38.86
CA LYS A 509 24.93 -4.51 38.72
C LYS A 509 26.32 -4.33 39.35
N GLN A 510 26.91 -3.14 39.25
CA GLN A 510 28.20 -2.85 39.91
C GLN A 510 28.06 -2.91 41.43
N ASN A 511 26.96 -2.37 41.97
CA ASN A 511 26.67 -2.43 43.41
C ASN A 511 26.45 -3.88 43.89
N LEU A 512 25.75 -4.71 43.12
CA LEU A 512 25.61 -6.15 43.39
C LEU A 512 26.95 -6.90 43.44
N LYS A 513 27.88 -6.60 42.51
CA LYS A 513 29.23 -7.19 42.51
C LYS A 513 30.04 -6.78 43.74
N LYS A 514 29.95 -5.52 44.18
CA LYS A 514 30.63 -5.04 45.40
C LYS A 514 30.10 -5.70 46.68
N ILE A 515 28.81 -5.99 46.73
CA ILE A 515 28.18 -6.67 47.87
C ILE A 515 28.62 -8.14 47.93
N LYS A 516 28.61 -8.86 46.80
CA LYS A 516 29.07 -10.26 46.75
C LYS A 516 30.55 -10.43 47.11
N ASN A 517 31.42 -9.49 46.70
CA ASN A 517 32.85 -9.52 47.05
C ASN A 517 33.15 -9.14 48.52
N LYS A 518 32.17 -8.68 49.30
CA LYS A 518 32.31 -8.40 50.73
C LYS A 518 31.81 -9.55 51.62
N THR A 519 31.00 -10.45 51.07
CA THR A 519 30.41 -11.62 51.76
C THR A 519 31.02 -12.97 51.36
N SER A 520 32.01 -12.96 50.47
CA SER A 520 32.94 -14.06 50.15
C SER A 520 34.33 -13.71 50.64
#